data_AF-A0A8S0FYU7-F1
#
_entry.id   AF-A0A8S0FYU7-F1
#
_cell.length_a   1.000
_cell.length_b   1.000
_cell.length_c   1.000
_cell.angle_alpha   90.00
_cell.angle_beta   90.00
_cell.angle_gamma   90.00
#
_symmetry.space_group_name_H-M   'P 1'
#
loop_
_entity.id
_entity.type
_entity.pdbx_description
1 polymer ?
#
loop_
_entity_poly.entity_id
_entity_poly.type
_entity_poly.pdbx_seq_one_letter_code
_entity_poly.pdbx_strand_id
1 'polypeptide(L)'
;MTSLVVPGLDTLRQWLDDLGMSFFECDNCQALHLPHMQNFDGVFDAKIDLIDNTILFSAMAEVRPSAVLPLAADLSAINASSLTVKAFLRQD
;
A
#
# COMPACT_ATOMS: atom_id res chain seq x y z
N MET A 1 20.84 -16.89 12.47
CA MET A 1 21.39 -16.27 11.24
C MET A 1 20.21 -15.75 10.45
N THR A 2 20.25 -14.49 10.02
CA THR A 2 19.24 -13.94 9.11
C THR A 2 19.56 -14.40 7.68
N SER A 3 18.56 -14.94 6.98
CA SER A 3 18.70 -15.36 5.59
C SER A 3 18.43 -14.18 4.66
N LEU A 4 19.26 -14.01 3.62
CA LEU A 4 19.00 -13.07 2.55
C LEU A 4 18.22 -13.79 1.44
N VAL A 5 16.94 -13.46 1.28
CA VAL A 5 16.02 -14.13 0.36
C VAL A 5 15.52 -13.13 -0.68
N VAL A 6 15.40 -13.56 -1.94
CA VAL A 6 14.61 -12.84 -2.95
C VAL A 6 13.16 -13.34 -2.81
N PRO A 7 12.25 -12.56 -2.22
CA PRO A 7 10.93 -13.07 -1.88
C PRO A 7 10.04 -13.22 -3.12
N GLY A 8 9.30 -14.32 -3.17
CA GLY A 8 8.09 -14.42 -3.99
C GLY A 8 6.84 -14.06 -3.18
N LEU A 9 5.67 -14.10 -3.81
CA LEU A 9 4.41 -13.78 -3.12
C LEU A 9 4.12 -14.78 -1.97
N ASP A 10 4.45 -16.06 -2.14
CA ASP A 10 4.34 -17.08 -1.07
C ASP A 10 5.23 -16.77 0.14
N THR A 11 6.42 -16.21 -0.11
CA THR A 11 7.32 -15.79 0.98
C THR A 11 6.71 -14.64 1.77
N LEU A 12 6.07 -13.68 1.08
CA LEU A 12 5.39 -12.57 1.74
C LEU A 12 4.19 -13.03 2.56
N ARG A 13 3.40 -13.99 2.05
CA ARG A 13 2.30 -14.62 2.82
C ARG A 13 2.79 -15.20 4.13
N GLN A 14 3.82 -16.05 4.06
CA GLN A 14 4.41 -16.66 5.25
C GLN A 14 4.94 -15.60 6.23
N TRP A 15 5.60 -14.55 5.73
CA TRP A 15 6.09 -13.48 6.60
C TRP A 15 4.97 -12.68 7.27
N LEU A 16 3.84 -12.46 6.58
CA LEU A 16 2.68 -11.82 7.20
C LEU A 16 2.05 -12.73 8.27
N ASP A 17 1.94 -14.03 8.02
CA ASP A 17 1.45 -15.02 8.98
C ASP A 17 2.36 -15.11 10.21
N ASP A 18 3.69 -15.12 10.00
CA ASP A 18 4.70 -15.12 11.08
C ASP A 18 4.60 -13.85 11.95
N LEU A 19 4.20 -12.72 11.36
CA LEU A 19 3.94 -11.46 12.05
C LEU A 19 2.53 -11.40 12.68
N GLY A 20 1.69 -12.40 12.46
CA GLY A 20 0.30 -12.42 12.92
C GLY A 20 -0.58 -11.36 12.25
N MET A 21 -0.21 -10.88 11.07
CA MET A 21 -0.98 -9.90 10.31
C MET A 21 -1.97 -10.60 9.39
N SER A 22 -3.25 -10.27 9.55
CA SER A 22 -4.28 -10.75 8.62
C SER A 22 -4.11 -10.10 7.25
N PHE A 23 -4.27 -10.92 6.20
CA PHE A 23 -4.36 -10.48 4.82
C PHE A 23 -5.43 -11.29 4.07
N PHE A 24 -5.90 -10.77 2.92
CA PHE A 24 -6.74 -11.51 1.99
C PHE A 24 -6.30 -11.27 0.54
N GLU A 25 -6.72 -12.14 -0.35
CA GLU A 25 -6.42 -12.07 -1.78
C GLU A 25 -7.71 -11.94 -2.58
N CYS A 26 -7.65 -11.23 -3.70
CA CYS A 26 -8.79 -11.04 -4.59
C CYS A 26 -8.57 -11.82 -5.90
N ASP A 27 -9.64 -12.34 -6.50
CA ASP A 27 -9.52 -13.11 -7.76
C ASP A 27 -9.07 -12.26 -8.96
N ASN A 28 -9.10 -10.93 -8.81
CA ASN A 28 -8.85 -9.96 -9.85
C ASN A 28 -7.45 -9.31 -9.77
N CYS A 29 -6.63 -9.63 -8.76
CA CYS A 29 -5.37 -8.96 -8.48
C CYS A 29 -4.33 -9.90 -7.88
N GLN A 30 -3.04 -9.65 -8.15
CA GLN A 30 -1.92 -10.36 -7.51
C GLN A 30 -1.38 -9.53 -6.33
N ALA A 31 -2.23 -9.28 -5.34
CA ALA A 31 -1.90 -8.44 -4.19
C ALA A 31 -2.41 -9.06 -2.88
N LEU A 32 -1.70 -8.78 -1.78
CA LEU A 32 -2.11 -9.15 -0.43
C LEU A 32 -2.76 -7.93 0.24
N HIS A 33 -4.09 -7.93 0.35
CA HIS A 33 -4.84 -6.84 0.97
C HIS A 33 -4.79 -6.93 2.49
N LEU A 34 -4.66 -5.77 3.15
CA LEU A 34 -4.44 -5.65 4.60
C LEU A 34 -5.67 -5.00 5.27
N PRO A 35 -6.66 -5.79 5.74
CA PRO A 35 -7.92 -5.26 6.26
C PRO A 35 -7.75 -4.38 7.50
N HIS A 36 -6.72 -4.63 8.31
CA HIS A 36 -6.46 -3.83 9.51
C HIS A 36 -6.12 -2.36 9.21
N MET A 37 -5.71 -2.04 7.98
CA MET A 37 -5.46 -0.65 7.56
C MET A 37 -6.75 0.16 7.37
N GLN A 38 -7.90 -0.50 7.19
CA GLN A 38 -9.21 0.19 7.12
C GLN A 38 -9.66 0.71 8.49
N ASN A 39 -8.93 0.43 9.57
CA ASN A 39 -9.15 1.07 10.87
C ASN A 39 -8.69 2.53 10.90
N PHE A 40 -7.97 3.00 9.88
CA PHE A 40 -7.56 4.40 9.73
C PHE A 40 -8.58 5.15 8.86
N ASP A 41 -9.15 6.22 9.40
CA ASP A 41 -10.16 7.03 8.71
C ASP A 41 -9.66 7.51 7.34
N GLY A 42 -10.47 7.25 6.31
CA GLY A 42 -10.20 7.64 4.92
C GLY A 42 -9.45 6.59 4.10
N VAL A 43 -8.89 5.55 4.71
CA VAL A 43 -8.30 4.42 3.97
C VAL A 43 -9.43 3.53 3.43
N PHE A 44 -9.58 3.51 2.10
CA PHE A 44 -10.52 2.65 1.40
C PHE A 44 -9.97 1.22 1.26
N ASP A 45 -8.71 1.11 0.85
CA ASP A 45 -8.02 -0.18 0.68
C ASP A 45 -6.51 0.00 0.92
N ALA A 46 -5.85 -1.06 1.38
CA ALA A 46 -4.40 -1.10 1.48
C ALA A 46 -3.90 -2.50 1.15
N LYS A 47 -2.77 -2.58 0.46
CA LYS A 47 -2.26 -3.84 -0.06
C LYS A 47 -0.77 -3.84 -0.26
N ILE A 48 -0.22 -5.03 -0.30
CA ILE A 48 1.16 -5.32 -0.68
C ILE A 48 1.16 -5.95 -2.07
N ASP A 49 1.78 -5.28 -3.03
CA ASP A 49 2.06 -5.79 -4.36
C ASP A 49 3.55 -6.18 -4.46
N LEU A 50 3.87 -7.17 -5.30
CA LEU A 50 5.25 -7.51 -5.67
C LEU A 50 5.43 -7.28 -7.17
N ILE A 51 6.08 -6.18 -7.53
CA ILE A 51 6.25 -5.73 -8.93
C ILE A 51 7.75 -5.60 -9.19
N ASP A 52 8.27 -6.29 -10.23
CA ASP A 52 9.68 -6.21 -10.63
C ASP A 52 10.66 -6.36 -9.45
N ASN A 53 10.45 -7.41 -8.64
CA ASN A 53 11.23 -7.70 -7.42
C ASN A 53 11.19 -6.58 -6.35
N THR A 54 10.24 -5.66 -6.45
CA THR A 54 10.02 -4.57 -5.50
C THR A 54 8.72 -4.80 -4.75
N ILE A 55 8.78 -4.78 -3.42
CA ILE A 55 7.61 -4.83 -2.56
C ILE A 55 7.03 -3.41 -2.51
N LEU A 56 5.77 -3.27 -2.91
CA LEU A 56 5.04 -2.01 -2.88
C LEU A 56 3.91 -2.11 -1.88
N PHE A 57 4.07 -1.45 -0.73
CA PHE A 57 2.97 -1.20 0.19
C PHE A 57 2.24 0.04 -0.28
N SER A 58 0.96 -0.10 -0.66
CA SER A 58 0.11 1.03 -1.03
C SER A 58 -1.15 1.09 -0.15
N ALA A 59 -1.59 2.31 0.12
CA ALA A 59 -2.90 2.61 0.67
C ALA A 59 -3.63 3.57 -0.28
N MET A 60 -4.94 3.37 -0.43
CA MET A 60 -5.81 4.12 -1.33
C MET A 60 -6.88 4.81 -0.51
N ALA A 61 -7.14 6.07 -0.84
CA ALA A 61 -8.15 6.91 -0.22
C ALA A 61 -8.93 7.63 -1.32
N GLU A 62 -10.25 7.67 -1.19
CA GLU A 62 -11.10 8.39 -2.13
C GLU A 62 -11.05 9.89 -1.85
N VAL A 63 -10.79 10.67 -2.91
CA VAL A 63 -10.69 12.12 -2.83
C VAL A 63 -12.01 12.73 -3.28
N ARG A 64 -12.57 13.63 -2.46
CA ARG A 64 -13.74 14.42 -2.86
C ARG A 64 -13.41 15.18 -4.16
N PRO A 65 -14.28 15.18 -5.18
CA PRO A 65 -13.98 15.85 -6.45
C PRO A 65 -13.60 17.34 -6.29
N SER A 66 -14.25 18.04 -5.36
CA SER A 66 -13.96 19.45 -5.05
C SER A 66 -12.58 19.68 -4.39
N ALA A 67 -11.95 18.64 -3.87
CA ALA A 67 -10.65 18.69 -3.19
C ALA A 67 -9.47 18.27 -4.09
N VAL A 68 -9.72 17.85 -5.34
CA VAL A 68 -8.66 17.36 -6.24
C VAL A 68 -7.61 18.44 -6.53
N LEU A 69 -8.04 19.66 -6.89
CA LEU A 69 -7.12 20.76 -7.19
C LEU A 69 -6.28 21.20 -5.98
N PRO A 70 -6.84 21.46 -4.78
CA PRO A 70 -6.02 21.80 -3.63
C PRO A 70 -5.10 20.66 -3.22
N LEU A 71 -5.56 19.40 -3.25
CA LEU A 71 -4.71 18.26 -2.93
C LEU A 71 -3.55 18.10 -3.92
N ALA A 72 -3.81 18.30 -5.22
CA ALA A 72 -2.76 18.27 -6.25
C ALA A 72 -1.67 19.32 -6.00
N ALA A 73 -2.06 20.51 -5.55
CA ALA A 73 -1.11 21.57 -5.18
C ALA A 73 -0.26 21.19 -3.96
N ASP A 74 -0.84 20.49 -2.98
CA ASP A 74 -0.17 20.11 -1.74
C ASP A 74 0.70 18.84 -1.86
N LEU A 75 0.61 18.07 -2.96
CA LEU A 75 1.37 16.83 -3.14
C LEU A 75 2.89 17.01 -2.96
N SER A 76 3.45 18.15 -3.36
CA SER A 76 4.88 18.42 -3.19
C SER A 76 5.26 18.51 -1.71
N ALA A 77 4.44 19.21 -0.92
CA ALA A 77 4.65 19.33 0.52
C ALA A 77 4.45 17.99 1.24
N ILE A 78 3.41 17.23 0.84
CA ILE A 78 3.14 15.89 1.38
C ILE A 78 4.33 14.95 1.12
N ASN A 79 4.84 14.89 -0.12
CA ASN A 79 6.00 14.05 -0.44
C ASN A 79 7.27 14.52 0.28
N ALA A 80 7.43 15.82 0.51
CA ALA A 80 8.58 16.34 1.28
C ALA A 80 8.46 16.07 2.79
N SER A 81 7.25 15.80 3.30
CA SER A 81 7.01 15.57 4.74
C SER A 81 7.48 14.20 5.24
N SER A 82 7.75 13.24 4.34
CA SER A 82 8.19 11.89 4.67
C SER A 82 9.40 11.49 3.86
N LEU A 83 10.35 10.81 4.48
CA LEU A 83 11.57 10.33 3.82
C LEU A 83 11.34 9.08 2.98
N THR A 84 10.22 8.38 3.18
CA THR A 84 9.99 7.04 2.62
C THR A 84 8.66 6.90 1.88
N VAL A 85 7.67 7.72 2.22
CA VAL A 85 6.33 7.62 1.65
C VAL A 85 6.22 8.45 0.38
N LYS A 86 5.55 7.90 -0.64
CA LYS A 86 5.16 8.61 -1.85
C LYS A 86 3.64 8.80 -1.87
N ALA A 87 3.20 10.02 -2.18
CA ALA A 87 1.80 10.36 -2.41
C ALA A 87 1.60 10.87 -3.84
N PHE A 88 0.54 10.41 -4.51
CA PHE A 88 0.15 10.88 -5.83
C PHE A 88 -1.35 10.69 -6.02
N LEU A 89 -1.94 11.43 -6.96
CA LEU A 89 -3.33 11.25 -7.37
C LEU A 89 -3.38 10.22 -8.50
N ARG A 90 -4.24 9.21 -8.36
CA ARG A 90 -4.63 8.31 -9.45
C ARG A 90 -6.01 8.76 -9.94
N GLN A 91 -6.09 9.07 -11.23
CA GLN A 91 -7.35 9.18 -11.96
C GLN A 91 -7.37 8.02 -12.95
N ASP A 92 -8.07 6.96 -12.55
CA ASP A 92 -8.52 5.87 -13.39
C ASP A 92 -9.76 6.27 -14.20
#